data_AF-A0A2K1DXW0-F1
#
_entry.id   AF-A0A2K1DXW0-F1
#
_cell.length_a   1.000
_cell.length_b   1.000
_cell.length_c   1.000
_cell.angle_alpha   90.00
_cell.angle_beta   90.00
_cell.angle_gamma   90.00
#
_symmetry.space_group_name_H-M   'P 1'
#
loop_
_entity.id
_entity.type
_entity.pdbx_description
1 polymer ?
#
loop_
_entity_poly.entity_id
_entity_poly.type
_entity_poly.pdbx_seq_one_letter_code
_entity_poly.pdbx_strand_id
1 'polypeptide(L)'
;MKEVLKILNELTPKQKKEFDSDMQKLYLECHRILNGKLEKLKDVSVNLNINNEVYLNVVCEYDNNIKSLEQVKGRITYLKK
;
A
#
# COMPACT_ATOMS: atom_id res chain seq x y z
N MET A 1 15.22 -0.95 -0.44
CA MET A 1 14.23 -1.28 -1.51
C MET A 1 14.34 -2.70 -2.06
N LYS A 2 15.53 -3.32 -2.19
CA LYS A 2 15.66 -4.68 -2.76
C LYS A 2 14.97 -5.80 -1.95
N GLU A 3 14.84 -5.67 -0.62
CA GLU A 3 14.23 -6.73 0.21
C GLU A 3 12.71 -6.68 0.26
N VAL A 4 12.12 -5.48 0.30
CA VAL A 4 10.65 -5.28 0.27
C VAL A 4 10.03 -5.92 -0.97
N LEU A 5 10.73 -5.85 -2.11
CA LEU A 5 10.29 -6.48 -3.36
C LEU A 5 10.39 -8.01 -3.35
N LYS A 6 11.24 -8.63 -2.50
CA LYS A 6 11.38 -10.09 -2.46
C LYS A 6 10.11 -10.76 -1.95
N ILE A 7 9.53 -10.25 -0.86
CA ILE A 7 8.29 -10.79 -0.29
C ILE A 7 7.14 -10.64 -1.28
N LEU A 8 7.07 -9.52 -2.00
CA LEU A 8 6.08 -9.33 -3.06
C LEU A 8 6.31 -10.28 -4.24
N ASN A 9 7.57 -10.60 -4.57
CA ASN A 9 7.89 -11.54 -5.63
C ASN A 9 7.46 -12.98 -5.30
N GLU A 10 7.47 -13.36 -4.01
CA GLU A 10 7.03 -14.66 -3.50
C GLU A 10 5.50 -14.84 -3.52
N LEU A 11 4.73 -13.76 -3.67
CA LEU A 11 3.27 -13.84 -3.77
C LEU A 11 2.84 -14.49 -5.09
N THR A 12 1.80 -15.32 -5.02
CA THR A 12 1.14 -15.85 -6.21
C THR A 12 0.47 -14.73 -7.02
N PRO A 13 0.17 -14.94 -8.32
CA PRO A 13 -0.52 -13.91 -9.12
C PRO A 13 -1.86 -13.46 -8.52
N LYS A 14 -2.59 -14.38 -7.84
CA LYS A 14 -3.85 -14.05 -7.16
C LYS A 14 -3.60 -13.15 -5.94
N GLN A 15 -2.59 -13.49 -5.13
CA GLN A 15 -2.20 -12.71 -3.96
C GLN A 15 -1.67 -11.32 -4.34
N LYS A 16 -0.92 -11.20 -5.43
CA LYS A 16 -0.46 -9.91 -5.97
C LYS A 16 -1.63 -9.01 -6.34
N LYS A 17 -2.63 -9.54 -7.04
CA LYS A 17 -3.83 -8.77 -7.43
C LYS A 17 -4.62 -8.25 -6.23
N GLU A 18 -4.79 -9.08 -5.21
CA GLU A 18 -5.49 -8.68 -3.98
C GLU A 18 -4.69 -7.64 -3.20
N PHE A 19 -3.37 -7.86 -3.06
CA PHE A 19 -2.47 -6.88 -2.46
C PHE A 19 -2.56 -5.52 -3.16
N ASP A 20 -2.46 -5.48 -4.48
CA ASP A 20 -2.55 -4.24 -5.25
C ASP A 20 -3.91 -3.56 -5.07
N SER A 21 -4.99 -4.35 -5.04
CA SER A 21 -6.34 -3.83 -4.81
C SER A 21 -6.50 -3.23 -3.42
N ASP A 22 -5.99 -3.88 -2.39
CA ASP A 22 -6.11 -3.42 -1.01
C ASP A 22 -5.22 -2.21 -0.72
N MET A 23 -4.01 -2.16 -1.31
CA MET A 23 -3.17 -0.96 -1.26
C MET A 23 -3.84 0.23 -1.94
N GLN A 24 -4.47 0.03 -3.10
CA GLN A 24 -5.21 1.09 -3.80
C GLN A 24 -6.37 1.61 -2.94
N LYS A 25 -7.15 0.72 -2.30
CA LYS A 25 -8.23 1.11 -1.38
C LYS A 25 -7.70 1.92 -0.21
N LEU A 26 -6.59 1.48 0.41
CA LEU A 26 -5.95 2.19 1.50
C LEU A 26 -5.57 3.61 1.08
N TYR A 27 -4.95 3.77 -0.08
CA TYR A 27 -4.55 5.09 -0.56
C TYR A 27 -5.75 6.00 -0.90
N LEU A 28 -6.84 5.44 -1.44
CA LEU A 28 -8.10 6.18 -1.63
C LEU A 28 -8.71 6.60 -0.30
N GLU A 29 -8.67 5.73 0.70
CA GLU A 29 -9.15 6.04 2.04
C GLU A 29 -8.31 7.13 2.70
N CYS A 30 -6.97 7.07 2.60
CA CYS A 30 -6.08 8.15 3.01
C CYS A 30 -6.45 9.46 2.31
N HIS A 31 -6.63 9.46 0.99
CA HIS A 31 -7.03 10.66 0.25
C HIS A 31 -8.36 11.25 0.76
N ARG A 32 -9.37 10.39 0.98
CA ARG A 32 -10.69 10.79 1.48
C ARG A 32 -10.61 11.35 2.90
N ILE A 33 -9.89 10.68 3.81
CA ILE A 33 -9.76 11.10 5.22
C ILE A 33 -9.05 12.45 5.31
N LEU A 34 -8.00 12.63 4.51
CA LEU A 34 -7.23 13.88 4.54
C LEU A 34 -8.00 15.02 3.87
N ASN A 35 -9.07 14.72 3.11
CA ASN A 35 -9.97 15.70 2.48
C ASN A 35 -9.20 16.82 1.74
N GLY A 36 -8.05 16.47 1.15
CA GLY A 36 -7.10 17.41 0.52
C GLY A 36 -6.42 18.41 1.46
N LYS A 37 -6.64 18.37 2.78
CA LYS A 37 -6.09 19.29 3.78
C LYS A 37 -4.65 18.96 4.17
N LEU A 38 -4.29 17.68 4.16
CA LEU A 38 -2.93 17.20 4.41
C LEU A 38 -2.35 16.67 3.10
N GLU A 39 -1.21 17.24 2.72
CA GLU A 39 -0.56 16.89 1.46
C GLU A 39 0.12 15.52 1.52
N LYS A 40 0.52 15.05 2.71
CA LYS A 40 1.27 13.80 2.90
C LYS A 40 0.93 13.11 4.21
N LEU A 41 0.88 11.78 4.20
CA LEU A 41 0.97 10.93 5.39
C LEU A 41 2.23 10.08 5.27
N LYS A 42 2.98 10.00 6.37
CA LYS A 42 4.14 9.10 6.47
C LYS A 42 3.88 8.03 7.51
N ASP A 43 4.58 6.92 7.37
CA ASP A 43 4.58 5.83 8.35
C ASP A 43 3.19 5.23 8.65
N VAL A 44 2.32 5.14 7.63
CA VAL A 44 1.01 4.49 7.75
C VAL A 44 1.24 2.98 7.82
N SER A 45 1.10 2.40 9.01
CA SER A 45 1.20 0.95 9.21
C SER A 45 -0.17 0.30 9.08
N VAL A 46 -0.27 -0.70 8.20
CA VAL A 46 -1.47 -1.51 8.01
C VAL A 46 -1.11 -2.99 8.04
N ASN A 47 -2.04 -3.80 8.52
CA ASN A 47 -1.96 -5.26 8.41
C ASN A 47 -2.89 -5.70 7.29
N LEU A 48 -2.33 -6.32 6.26
CA LEU A 48 -3.07 -6.92 5.16
C LEU A 48 -3.12 -8.42 5.36
N ASN A 49 -4.31 -8.99 5.22
CA ASN A 49 -4.50 -10.43 5.14
C ASN A 49 -4.88 -10.77 3.71
N ILE A 50 -3.94 -11.33 2.97
CA ILE A 50 -4.09 -11.61 1.54
C ILE A 50 -4.54 -13.06 1.37
N ASN A 51 -5.70 -13.24 0.74
CA ASN A 51 -6.33 -14.54 0.45
C ASN A 51 -6.55 -15.43 1.69
N ASN A 52 -6.56 -14.88 2.91
CA ASN A 52 -6.53 -15.66 4.16
C ASN A 52 -5.33 -16.62 4.30
N GLU A 53 -4.25 -16.36 3.57
CA GLU A 53 -3.07 -17.23 3.51
C GLU A 53 -1.79 -16.51 3.93
N VAL A 54 -1.70 -15.19 3.65
CA VAL A 54 -0.51 -14.40 3.91
C VAL A 54 -0.87 -13.15 4.67
N TYR A 55 -0.32 -13.02 5.87
CA TYR A 55 -0.40 -11.81 6.66
C TYR A 55 0.82 -10.94 6.38
N LEU A 56 0.61 -9.69 6.00
CA LEU A 56 1.68 -8.72 5.77
C LEU A 56 1.44 -7.49 6.63
N ASN A 57 2.43 -7.10 7.42
CA ASN A 57 2.50 -5.74 7.95
C ASN A 57 3.19 -4.85 6.91
N VAL A 58 2.49 -3.82 6.45
CA VAL A 58 2.95 -2.88 5.44
C VAL A 58 3.02 -1.51 6.08
N VAL A 59 4.15 -0.83 5.95
CA VAL A 59 4.25 0.60 6.24
C VAL A 59 4.35 1.33 4.90
N CYS A 60 3.46 2.28 4.68
CA CYS A 60 3.43 3.07 3.48
C CYS A 60 3.34 4.57 3.74
N GLU A 61 3.86 5.35 2.81
CA GLU A 61 3.70 6.80 2.74
C GLU A 61 2.67 7.12 1.67
N TYR A 62 1.76 8.06 1.95
CA TYR A 62 0.81 8.61 1.01
C TYR A 62 1.19 10.06 0.69
N ASP A 63 1.16 10.46 -0.59
CA ASP A 63 1.43 11.85 -1.03
C ASP A 63 0.39 12.28 -2.07
N ASN A 64 -0.39 13.30 -1.74
CA ASN A 64 -1.44 13.86 -2.57
C ASN A 64 -0.90 14.58 -3.82
N ASN A 65 0.41 14.90 -3.85
CA ASN A 65 1.05 15.49 -5.03
C ASN A 65 1.39 14.47 -6.12
N ILE A 66 1.23 13.17 -5.85
CA ILE A 66 1.43 12.14 -6.86
C ILE A 66 0.20 12.09 -7.77
N LYS A 67 0.13 13.05 -8.70
CA LYS A 67 -0.88 13.13 -9.76
C LYS A 67 -0.60 12.10 -10.86
N SER A 68 -0.89 10.84 -10.61
CA SER A 68 -1.13 9.87 -11.67
C SER A 68 -2.63 9.58 -11.67
N LEU A 69 -3.32 10.02 -12.74
CA LEU A 69 -4.78 10.01 -12.89
C LEU A 69 -5.45 8.62 -12.74
N GLU A 70 -4.70 7.54 -12.61
CA GLU A 70 -5.24 6.17 -12.53
C GLU A 70 -4.87 5.43 -11.24
N GLN A 71 -3.87 5.88 -10.49
CA GLN A 71 -3.39 5.17 -9.30
C GLN A 71 -2.86 6.16 -8.28
N VAL A 72 -3.57 6.29 -7.17
CA VAL A 72 -3.06 6.98 -5.99
C VAL A 72 -1.83 6.19 -5.53
N LYS A 73 -0.62 6.75 -5.70
CA LYS A 73 0.61 6.03 -5.36
C LYS A 73 1.05 6.43 -3.97
N GLY A 74 1.08 5.48 -3.06
CA GLY A 74 1.96 5.54 -1.92
C GLY A 74 3.22 4.71 -2.13
N ARG A 75 4.19 4.91 -1.24
CA ARG A 75 5.45 4.17 -1.24
C ARG A 75 5.48 3.22 -0.06
N ILE A 76 5.68 1.93 -0.30
CA ILE A 76 5.95 0.97 0.76
C ILE A 76 7.37 1.23 1.28
N THR A 77 7.47 1.63 2.54
CA THR A 77 8.74 1.88 3.23
C THR A 77 9.21 0.65 3.99
N TYR A 78 8.28 -0.17 4.45
CA TYR A 78 8.57 -1.41 5.17
C TYR A 78 7.52 -2.48 4.89
N LEU A 79 7.96 -3.74 4.84
CA LEU A 79 7.07 -4.89 4.67
C LEU A 79 7.63 -6.08 5.44
N LYS A 80 6.77 -6.71 6.25
CA LYS A 80 7.08 -7.88 7.06
C LYS A 80 5.97 -8.92 6.94
N LYS A 81 6.36 -10.18 6.78
CA LYS A 81 5.48 -11.36 6.81
C LYS A 81 5.36 -11.92 8.22
#